data_AF-A0A832CFD1-F1
#
_entry.id   AF-A0A832CFD1-F1
#
_cell.length_a   1.000
_cell.length_b   1.000
_cell.length_c   1.000
_cell.angle_alpha   90.00
_cell.angle_beta   90.00
_cell.angle_gamma   90.00
#
_symmetry.space_group_name_H-M   'P 1'
#
loop_
_entity.id
_entity.type
_entity.pdbx_description
1 polymer ?
#
loop_
_entity_poly.entity_id
_entity_poly.type
_entity_poly.pdbx_seq_one_letter_code
_entity_poly.pdbx_strand_id
1 'polypeptide(L)'
;MNRQFALIALGLIITIPVFQSPMFSKQFKPLPGLHVVKSLPPNMVAGSTYGWEVSFVNPKSEEGLMNVTLEVTEKKTVVGFGEFHVEGTLESYDNPPREHHTLPLTFMETSGGIFQSQALISERFNLIKLEISSVPNLMPGEYTFTLTITVNYISDIIKSAVEFLNNMYNEKVKLCAESPKTAPKTYWLVSDNLWAFKALEKHDSKLSKTIKSKLIELAKAYNLPRDAQGLPISYKHEAVIGDTVPTPFNVTVQYTLYSNDYTIKTEIANGTTIMEDWQEYADLLLYAALSKHWEGKDNEAAALFNKAKEMWDGTGINDKATKADGYYATYKLGLLLYTSKVLGIKLDFETQLIATIWNTQDKTSGGIITSYKTDGTPLGDTNTETTSIIIIALTQK
;
A
#
# COMPACT_ATOMS: atom_id res chain seq x y z
N MET A 1 -60.21 21.56 -20.60
CA MET A 1 -60.07 22.67 -19.62
C MET A 1 -58.65 22.57 -19.06
N ASN A 2 -57.73 23.48 -19.40
CA ASN A 2 -57.52 24.83 -18.81
C ASN A 2 -56.94 24.73 -17.38
N ARG A 3 -55.82 25.34 -16.97
CA ARG A 3 -54.79 26.25 -17.58
C ARG A 3 -53.44 25.95 -16.85
N GLN A 4 -52.25 25.97 -17.46
CA GLN A 4 -51.38 27.10 -17.84
C GLN A 4 -51.03 28.14 -16.75
N PHE A 5 -49.71 28.37 -16.55
CA PHE A 5 -48.91 29.62 -16.50
C PHE A 5 -47.61 29.30 -15.71
N ALA A 6 -46.43 29.17 -16.34
CA ALA A 6 -45.51 30.19 -16.87
C ALA A 6 -44.85 31.05 -15.75
N LEU A 7 -43.53 30.96 -15.46
CA LEU A 7 -42.35 31.45 -16.21
C LEU A 7 -41.94 32.87 -15.76
N ILE A 8 -40.69 33.04 -15.29
CA ILE A 8 -39.78 34.20 -15.50
C ILE A 8 -38.49 34.02 -14.66
N ALA A 9 -37.36 34.37 -15.26
CA ALA A 9 -36.05 34.45 -14.64
C ALA A 9 -35.54 35.89 -14.64
N LEU A 10 -34.80 36.28 -13.60
CA LEU A 10 -33.77 37.33 -13.49
C LEU A 10 -33.33 37.29 -12.00
N GLY A 11 -32.08 37.47 -11.57
CA GLY A 11 -30.93 38.03 -12.25
C GLY A 11 -30.53 39.38 -11.61
N LEU A 12 -29.89 39.36 -10.43
CA LEU A 12 -29.17 40.53 -9.90
C LEU A 12 -28.06 40.14 -8.90
N ILE A 13 -26.95 40.89 -8.93
CA ILE A 13 -25.77 40.78 -8.06
C ILE A 13 -25.82 41.89 -7.03
N ILE A 14 -25.61 41.60 -5.73
CA ILE A 14 -25.20 42.58 -4.70
C ILE A 14 -24.13 41.94 -3.79
N THR A 15 -23.18 42.75 -3.34
CA THR A 15 -21.93 42.35 -2.67
C THR A 15 -22.01 42.18 -1.13
N ILE A 16 -21.01 41.46 -0.64
CA ILE A 16 -20.59 41.10 0.74
C ILE A 16 -20.77 42.22 1.80
N PRO A 17 -21.01 41.85 3.08
CA PRO A 17 -20.07 42.28 4.13
C PRO A 17 -19.44 41.12 4.92
N VAL A 18 -18.20 41.37 5.37
CA VAL A 18 -17.29 40.40 6.00
C VAL A 18 -17.68 40.14 7.46
N PHE A 19 -17.57 38.89 7.92
CA PHE A 19 -17.24 38.58 9.31
C PHE A 19 -16.19 37.47 9.43
N GLN A 20 -15.12 37.81 10.17
CA GLN A 20 -14.02 36.99 10.70
C GLN A 20 -14.53 36.20 11.94
N SER A 21 -13.99 35.09 12.47
CA SER A 21 -12.80 34.23 12.23
C SER A 21 -13.00 32.92 13.07
N PRO A 22 -11.97 32.15 13.52
CA PRO A 22 -11.35 31.00 12.85
C PRO A 22 -11.54 29.65 13.58
N MET A 23 -11.15 28.54 12.93
CA MET A 23 -10.38 27.47 13.62
C MET A 23 -9.53 26.64 12.65
N PHE A 24 -8.22 26.61 12.95
CA PHE A 24 -7.14 25.76 12.43
C PHE A 24 -7.41 24.81 11.23
N SER A 25 -7.08 25.30 10.04
CA SER A 25 -6.20 24.53 9.15
C SER A 25 -5.05 25.43 8.71
N LYS A 26 -3.82 24.92 8.68
CA LYS A 26 -2.70 25.61 8.01
C LYS A 26 -2.85 25.41 6.51
N GLN A 27 -3.79 26.14 5.90
CA GLN A 27 -3.85 26.24 4.44
C GLN A 27 -2.56 26.88 3.93
N PHE A 28 -1.83 26.14 3.10
CA PHE A 28 -0.87 26.74 2.18
C PHE A 28 -1.64 27.74 1.31
N LYS A 29 -1.35 29.04 1.46
CA LYS A 29 -1.74 30.01 0.43
C LYS A 29 -0.75 29.84 -0.71
N PRO A 30 -1.17 29.47 -1.93
CA PRO A 30 -0.26 29.53 -3.07
C PRO A 30 0.19 30.98 -3.23
N LEU A 31 1.51 31.19 -3.31
CA LEU A 31 2.08 32.47 -3.72
C LEU A 31 1.56 32.80 -5.13
N PRO A 32 1.02 34.00 -5.39
CA PRO A 32 0.57 34.37 -6.72
C PRO A 32 1.75 34.32 -7.70
N GLY A 33 1.71 33.39 -8.65
CA GLY A 33 2.68 33.31 -9.75
C GLY A 33 3.56 32.06 -9.82
N LEU A 34 3.47 31.09 -8.90
CA LEU A 34 4.12 29.78 -9.15
C LEU A 34 3.32 28.95 -10.16
N HIS A 35 3.95 28.54 -11.26
CA HIS A 35 3.39 27.61 -12.23
C HIS A 35 4.33 26.40 -12.42
N VAL A 36 3.98 25.26 -11.84
CA VAL A 36 4.67 24.00 -12.18
C VAL A 36 4.33 23.65 -13.62
N VAL A 37 5.25 23.90 -14.55
CA VAL A 37 5.03 23.72 -16.00
C VAL A 37 5.11 22.24 -16.40
N LYS A 38 5.92 21.47 -15.68
CA LYS A 38 6.04 20.03 -15.86
C LYS A 38 6.18 19.39 -14.48
N SER A 39 5.30 18.47 -14.10
CA SER A 39 5.53 17.65 -12.90
C SER A 39 6.53 16.53 -13.22
N LEU A 40 7.35 16.14 -12.25
CA LEU A 40 8.06 14.86 -12.35
C LEU A 40 7.03 13.71 -12.46
N PRO A 41 7.37 12.61 -13.15
CA PRO A 41 6.51 11.43 -13.16
C PRO A 41 6.38 10.89 -11.73
N PRO A 42 5.18 10.43 -11.30
CA PRO A 42 4.97 9.91 -9.94
C PRO A 42 5.72 8.59 -9.66
N ASN A 43 6.47 8.08 -10.64
CA ASN A 43 7.30 6.89 -10.53
C ASN A 43 8.68 7.21 -11.11
N MET A 44 9.70 7.26 -10.25
CA MET A 44 11.12 7.37 -10.63
C MET A 44 11.79 5.99 -10.55
N VAL A 45 12.90 5.83 -11.28
CA VAL A 45 13.65 4.58 -11.46
C VAL A 45 15.13 4.84 -11.23
N ALA A 46 15.72 4.16 -10.24
CA ALA A 46 17.16 4.14 -9.98
C ALA A 46 18.02 4.06 -11.26
N GLY A 47 19.12 4.82 -11.29
CA GLY A 47 20.02 4.93 -12.44
C GLY A 47 19.51 5.80 -13.60
N SER A 48 18.27 6.29 -13.57
CA SER A 48 17.74 7.17 -14.63
C SER A 48 17.97 8.66 -14.32
N THR A 49 18.08 9.47 -15.37
CA THR A 49 18.12 10.94 -15.26
C THR A 49 16.70 11.51 -15.31
N TYR A 50 16.38 12.39 -14.38
CA TYR A 50 15.09 13.10 -14.35
C TYR A 50 15.31 14.61 -14.42
N GLY A 51 14.66 15.25 -15.38
CA GLY A 51 14.60 16.70 -15.52
C GLY A 51 13.27 17.22 -14.99
N TRP A 52 13.32 18.17 -14.06
CA TRP A 52 12.14 18.90 -13.59
C TRP A 52 12.18 20.33 -14.12
N GLU A 53 11.10 20.77 -14.78
CA GLU A 53 10.96 22.10 -15.37
C GLU A 53 9.90 22.91 -14.60
N VAL A 54 10.38 23.94 -13.90
CA VAL A 54 9.55 24.87 -13.12
C VAL A 54 9.68 26.25 -13.72
N SER A 55 8.54 26.90 -14.03
CA SER A 55 8.52 28.28 -14.52
C SER A 55 7.83 29.19 -13.52
N PHE A 56 8.33 30.41 -13.41
CA PHE A 56 7.92 31.35 -12.38
C PHE A 56 7.30 32.57 -13.05
N VAL A 57 6.19 33.06 -12.49
CA VAL A 57 5.57 34.34 -12.80
C VAL A 57 5.77 35.25 -11.58
N ASN A 58 6.31 36.43 -11.82
CA ASN A 58 6.78 37.35 -10.78
C ASN A 58 5.66 37.80 -9.79
N PRO A 59 5.80 37.54 -8.47
CA PRO A 59 5.12 38.27 -7.42
C PRO A 59 5.93 39.54 -7.09
N LYS A 60 5.27 40.71 -7.13
CA LYS A 60 5.90 42.05 -7.03
C LYS A 60 6.43 42.45 -5.63
N SER A 61 7.03 41.55 -4.86
CA SER A 61 7.53 41.87 -3.52
C SER A 61 8.91 41.28 -3.26
N GLU A 62 9.79 42.11 -2.69
CA GLU A 62 11.10 41.74 -2.16
C GLU A 62 10.96 40.74 -1.00
N GLU A 63 11.96 39.87 -0.83
CA GLU A 63 12.08 38.83 0.21
C GLU A 63 10.91 37.81 0.31
N GLY A 64 10.96 36.78 -0.54
CA GLY A 64 10.06 35.62 -0.47
C GLY A 64 10.81 34.30 -0.27
N LEU A 65 10.76 33.73 0.93
CA LEU A 65 11.16 32.32 1.18
C LEU A 65 10.22 31.37 0.44
N MET A 66 10.76 30.43 -0.33
CA MET A 66 9.99 29.59 -1.26
C MET A 66 10.18 28.09 -1.01
N ASN A 67 9.23 27.50 -0.27
CA ASN A 67 9.22 26.06 0.02
C ASN A 67 8.64 25.27 -1.16
N VAL A 68 9.38 24.27 -1.67
CA VAL A 68 9.01 23.48 -2.87
C VAL A 68 9.15 21.98 -2.59
N THR A 69 8.25 21.43 -1.77
CA THR A 69 8.23 20.01 -1.38
C THR A 69 8.04 19.10 -2.60
N LEU A 70 8.93 18.12 -2.79
CA LEU A 70 8.85 17.10 -3.85
C LEU A 70 8.83 15.69 -3.27
N GLU A 71 7.63 15.18 -2.95
CA GLU A 71 7.47 13.81 -2.47
C GLU A 71 7.77 12.78 -3.58
N VAL A 72 8.97 12.21 -3.58
CA VAL A 72 9.37 11.10 -4.47
C VAL A 72 9.03 9.76 -3.81
N THR A 73 8.03 9.05 -4.34
CA THR A 73 7.72 7.67 -3.91
C THR A 73 8.34 6.66 -4.88
N GLU A 74 9.49 6.08 -4.54
CA GLU A 74 10.14 5.06 -5.40
C GLU A 74 9.53 3.66 -5.18
N LYS A 75 9.37 2.90 -6.28
CA LYS A 75 8.66 1.61 -6.28
C LYS A 75 9.57 0.35 -6.34
N LYS A 76 10.90 0.46 -6.20
CA LYS A 76 11.82 -0.70 -6.12
C LYS A 76 12.81 -0.60 -4.94
N THR A 77 12.45 -1.24 -3.83
CA THR A 77 13.33 -2.11 -2.99
C THR A 77 14.86 -1.89 -3.08
N VAL A 78 15.62 -1.36 -2.10
CA VAL A 78 15.34 -0.69 -0.80
C VAL A 78 16.57 0.13 -0.33
N VAL A 79 16.46 0.74 0.86
CA VAL A 79 17.52 1.25 1.78
C VAL A 79 18.04 2.67 1.50
N GLY A 80 17.72 3.64 2.37
CA GLY A 80 18.40 4.94 2.43
C GLY A 80 17.58 6.18 2.88
N PHE A 81 17.28 6.23 4.19
CA PHE A 81 17.10 7.35 5.14
C PHE A 81 16.70 8.76 4.67
N GLY A 82 15.79 9.37 5.44
CA GLY A 82 15.90 10.76 5.87
C GLY A 82 15.18 11.81 5.02
N GLU A 83 14.73 12.87 5.68
CA GLU A 83 14.25 14.09 5.04
C GLU A 83 15.45 14.92 4.59
N PHE A 84 15.86 14.80 3.33
CA PHE A 84 16.95 15.64 2.82
C PHE A 84 16.45 17.07 2.58
N HIS A 85 17.19 18.05 3.10
CA HIS A 85 17.06 19.45 2.71
C HIS A 85 18.08 19.72 1.60
N VAL A 86 17.60 19.99 0.39
CA VAL A 86 18.44 20.54 -0.68
C VAL A 86 18.23 22.05 -0.69
N GLU A 87 19.25 22.79 -0.27
CA GLU A 87 19.35 24.23 -0.48
C GLU A 87 20.21 24.50 -1.72
N GLY A 88 19.88 25.55 -2.48
CA GLY A 88 20.71 26.05 -3.56
C GLY A 88 20.41 27.52 -3.80
N THR A 89 21.45 28.32 -4.06
CA THR A 89 21.32 29.76 -4.31
C THR A 89 21.23 30.01 -5.82
N LEU A 90 20.17 30.68 -6.26
CA LEU A 90 20.09 31.18 -7.63
C LEU A 90 20.61 32.62 -7.70
N GLU A 91 21.83 32.82 -8.20
CA GLU A 91 22.34 34.17 -8.47
C GLU A 91 21.68 34.74 -9.74
N SER A 92 20.92 35.82 -9.56
CA SER A 92 20.30 36.60 -10.64
C SER A 92 21.16 37.82 -10.98
N TYR A 93 21.64 37.89 -12.22
CA TYR A 93 22.34 39.05 -12.79
C TYR A 93 21.59 39.57 -14.01
N ASP A 94 21.28 40.86 -14.01
CA ASP A 94 20.49 41.48 -15.07
C ASP A 94 21.39 42.13 -16.16
N ASN A 95 21.27 41.59 -17.38
CA ASN A 95 21.65 42.16 -18.69
C ASN A 95 23.15 42.34 -19.05
N PRO A 96 23.54 42.15 -20.34
CA PRO A 96 22.72 41.89 -21.53
C PRO A 96 22.53 40.36 -21.82
N PRO A 97 21.73 39.96 -22.83
CA PRO A 97 20.39 39.46 -22.62
C PRO A 97 20.23 37.91 -22.66
N ARG A 98 19.39 37.39 -21.75
CA ARG A 98 18.56 36.17 -21.92
C ARG A 98 19.28 34.92 -22.47
N GLU A 99 20.40 34.52 -21.87
CA GLU A 99 20.89 33.14 -22.04
C GLU A 99 20.16 32.18 -21.07
N HIS A 100 19.96 30.94 -21.48
CA HIS A 100 19.48 29.87 -20.59
C HIS A 100 20.62 29.41 -19.69
N HIS A 101 20.79 30.04 -18.53
CA HIS A 101 21.79 29.63 -17.55
C HIS A 101 21.43 28.28 -16.93
N THR A 102 22.20 27.24 -17.26
CA THR A 102 22.20 25.97 -16.54
C THR A 102 23.21 26.07 -15.41
N LEU A 103 22.77 26.47 -14.21
CA LEU A 103 23.62 26.44 -13.03
C LEU A 103 23.67 25.01 -12.45
N PRO A 104 24.85 24.43 -12.21
CA PRO A 104 24.95 23.18 -11.49
C PRO A 104 24.63 23.43 -10.00
N LEU A 105 23.61 22.75 -9.48
CA LEU A 105 23.31 22.80 -8.06
C LEU A 105 24.36 22.01 -7.27
N THR A 106 25.04 22.69 -6.34
CA THR A 106 25.89 22.05 -5.33
C THR A 106 25.06 21.66 -4.12
N PHE A 107 24.97 20.36 -3.86
CA PHE A 107 24.25 19.80 -2.71
C PHE A 107 25.14 19.88 -1.45
N MET A 108 24.62 20.46 -0.36
CA MET A 108 25.21 20.35 0.98
C MET A 108 24.26 19.60 1.92
N GLU A 109 24.80 18.66 2.69
CA GLU A 109 24.08 17.93 3.73
C GLU A 109 24.02 18.79 5.01
N THR A 110 22.83 19.19 5.44
CA THR A 110 22.66 20.17 6.53
C THR A 110 22.21 19.59 7.88
N SER A 111 21.91 18.28 8.02
CA SER A 111 21.68 17.70 9.37
C SER A 111 21.91 16.18 9.56
N GLY A 112 22.76 15.86 10.54
CA GLY A 112 22.38 15.06 11.72
C GLY A 112 22.23 13.54 11.62
N GLY A 113 22.18 12.94 10.42
CA GLY A 113 22.12 11.48 10.27
C GLY A 113 23.50 10.80 10.37
N ILE A 114 23.55 9.57 10.87
CA ILE A 114 24.76 8.74 10.78
C ILE A 114 24.83 8.16 9.36
N PHE A 115 25.46 8.89 8.44
CA PHE A 115 25.60 8.48 7.03
C PHE A 115 26.98 7.94 6.67
N GLN A 116 27.01 6.95 5.77
CA GLN A 116 28.22 6.52 5.07
C GLN A 116 28.32 7.20 3.69
N SER A 117 28.73 8.47 3.71
CA SER A 117 29.27 9.26 2.58
C SER A 117 28.39 9.57 1.35
N GLN A 118 28.61 10.79 0.84
CA GLN A 118 28.03 11.38 -0.38
C GLN A 118 28.12 10.49 -1.65
N ALA A 119 29.13 9.63 -1.74
CA ALA A 119 29.37 8.79 -2.92
C ALA A 119 28.20 7.85 -3.25
N LEU A 120 27.52 7.31 -2.24
CA LEU A 120 26.45 6.32 -2.43
C LEU A 120 25.17 6.90 -3.06
N ILE A 121 24.95 8.21 -2.91
CA ILE A 121 23.83 8.93 -3.53
C ILE A 121 24.13 9.13 -5.02
N SER A 122 25.36 9.56 -5.33
CA SER A 122 25.84 9.76 -6.72
C SER A 122 25.89 8.46 -7.53
N GLU A 123 26.14 7.30 -6.91
CA GLU A 123 26.05 5.99 -7.59
C GLU A 123 24.62 5.55 -7.93
N ARG A 124 23.59 6.07 -7.24
CA ARG A 124 22.21 5.60 -7.36
C ARG A 124 21.33 6.51 -8.22
N PHE A 125 21.52 7.82 -8.10
CA PHE A 125 20.88 8.83 -8.95
C PHE A 125 21.95 9.50 -9.79
N ASN A 126 22.14 9.02 -11.03
CA ASN A 126 23.16 9.51 -11.96
C ASN A 126 23.13 11.03 -12.13
N LEU A 127 21.94 11.64 -12.14
CA LEU A 127 21.73 13.08 -12.03
C LEU A 127 20.28 13.39 -11.66
N ILE A 128 20.04 14.09 -10.55
CA ILE A 128 18.79 14.85 -10.35
C ILE A 128 19.07 16.26 -10.85
N LYS A 129 18.45 16.65 -11.97
CA LYS A 129 18.64 17.96 -12.59
C LYS A 129 17.38 18.81 -12.45
N LEU A 130 17.46 19.83 -11.62
CA LEU A 130 16.48 20.92 -11.64
C LEU A 130 16.83 21.84 -12.80
N GLU A 131 15.91 22.01 -13.75
CA GLU A 131 16.06 22.96 -14.85
C GLU A 131 15.08 24.11 -14.66
N ILE A 132 15.59 25.29 -14.30
CA ILE A 132 14.80 26.51 -14.20
C ILE A 132 14.73 27.12 -15.60
N SER A 133 13.66 26.80 -16.33
CA SER A 133 13.40 27.34 -17.66
C SER A 133 12.95 28.80 -17.55
N SER A 134 13.86 29.73 -17.86
CA SER A 134 13.63 31.17 -18.10
C SER A 134 12.53 31.83 -17.27
N VAL A 135 12.90 32.56 -16.21
CA VAL A 135 11.97 33.46 -15.52
C VAL A 135 12.10 34.86 -16.12
N PRO A 136 11.08 35.41 -16.80
CA PRO A 136 11.08 36.80 -17.20
C PRO A 136 10.97 37.67 -15.94
N ASN A 137 11.99 38.50 -15.69
CA ASN A 137 12.06 39.45 -14.57
C ASN A 137 12.18 38.77 -13.18
N LEU A 138 13.16 37.88 -12.99
CA LEU A 138 13.72 37.65 -11.65
C LEU A 138 14.40 38.95 -11.21
N MET A 139 14.09 39.42 -9.99
CA MET A 139 14.91 40.49 -9.38
C MET A 139 16.29 39.92 -9.03
N PRO A 140 17.34 40.74 -8.92
CA PRO A 140 18.56 40.37 -8.21
C PRO A 140 18.23 39.99 -6.76
N GLY A 141 18.71 38.84 -6.30
CA GLY A 141 18.47 38.35 -4.94
C GLY A 141 18.85 36.88 -4.78
N GLU A 142 19.06 36.44 -3.55
CA GLU A 142 19.25 35.02 -3.23
C GLU A 142 17.88 34.33 -3.12
N TYR A 143 17.72 33.23 -3.84
CA TYR A 143 16.52 32.39 -3.78
C TYR A 143 16.89 31.02 -3.23
N THR A 144 16.40 30.69 -2.03
CA THR A 144 16.47 29.33 -1.47
C THR A 144 15.19 28.57 -1.82
N PHE A 145 15.36 27.35 -2.33
CA PHE A 145 14.32 26.33 -2.44
C PHE A 145 14.68 25.15 -1.52
N THR A 146 13.68 24.35 -1.12
CA THR A 146 13.86 23.16 -0.26
C THR A 146 13.20 21.94 -0.90
N LEU A 147 13.99 20.93 -1.27
CA LEU A 147 13.50 19.70 -1.93
C LEU A 147 13.39 18.50 -0.95
N THR A 148 12.22 18.32 -0.32
CA THR A 148 11.96 17.20 0.60
C THR A 148 11.69 15.87 -0.13
N ILE A 149 12.66 14.94 -0.15
CA ILE A 149 12.49 13.55 -0.64
C ILE A 149 12.16 12.61 0.52
N THR A 150 11.13 11.76 0.40
CA THR A 150 10.68 10.83 1.46
C THR A 150 10.86 9.37 1.05
N VAL A 151 11.91 8.70 1.55
CA VAL A 151 12.17 7.27 1.27
C VAL A 151 11.61 6.39 2.39
N ASN A 152 10.54 5.66 2.11
CA ASN A 152 9.96 4.68 3.06
C ASN A 152 10.66 3.32 2.95
N TYR A 153 11.07 2.74 4.08
CA TYR A 153 11.70 1.42 4.09
C TYR A 153 10.69 0.28 4.18
N ILE A 154 11.03 -0.87 3.58
CA ILE A 154 10.32 -2.13 3.82
C ILE A 154 10.36 -2.53 5.30
N SER A 155 11.44 -2.25 6.02
CA SER A 155 11.52 -2.49 7.48
C SER A 155 10.44 -1.73 8.24
N ASP A 156 10.17 -0.49 7.85
CA ASP A 156 9.27 0.41 8.56
C ASP A 156 7.81 0.09 8.20
N ILE A 157 7.55 -0.19 6.90
CA ILE A 157 6.28 -0.71 6.40
C ILE A 157 5.89 -2.01 7.13
N ILE A 158 6.82 -2.96 7.26
CA ILE A 158 6.60 -4.22 7.99
C ILE A 158 6.44 -3.99 9.49
N LYS A 159 7.23 -3.08 10.08
CA LYS A 159 7.09 -2.72 11.48
C LYS A 159 5.70 -2.16 11.77
N SER A 160 5.20 -1.20 10.98
CA SER A 160 3.85 -0.65 11.17
C SER A 160 2.74 -1.67 10.90
N ALA A 161 2.92 -2.58 9.94
CA ALA A 161 1.99 -3.70 9.73
C ALA A 161 1.98 -4.70 10.90
N VAL A 162 3.13 -4.95 11.53
CA VAL A 162 3.24 -5.75 12.77
C VAL A 162 2.62 -5.02 13.95
N GLU A 163 2.85 -3.71 14.10
CA GLU A 163 2.21 -2.87 15.12
C GLU A 163 0.68 -2.87 14.98
N PHE A 164 0.15 -2.85 13.75
CA PHE A 164 -1.27 -3.06 13.47
C PHE A 164 -1.77 -4.41 14.03
N LEU A 165 -1.11 -5.53 13.72
CA LEU A 165 -1.54 -6.85 14.23
C LEU A 165 -1.50 -6.94 15.76
N ASN A 166 -0.51 -6.30 16.39
CA ASN A 166 -0.45 -6.17 17.85
C ASN A 166 -1.63 -5.35 18.41
N ASN A 167 -2.02 -4.27 17.75
CA ASN A 167 -3.16 -3.43 18.14
C ASN A 167 -4.52 -4.11 17.90
N MET A 168 -4.61 -5.01 16.90
CA MET A 168 -5.81 -5.81 16.64
C MET A 168 -6.01 -6.96 17.64
N TYR A 169 -4.98 -7.34 18.39
CA TYR A 169 -5.04 -8.43 19.36
C TYR A 169 -5.81 -8.07 20.64
N ASN A 170 -6.75 -8.93 21.01
CA ASN A 170 -7.58 -8.78 22.20
C ASN A 170 -7.13 -9.73 23.32
N GLU A 171 -6.62 -9.19 24.43
CA GLU A 171 -6.12 -10.00 25.56
C GLU A 171 -7.17 -10.84 26.29
N LYS A 172 -8.48 -10.56 26.15
CA LYS A 172 -9.56 -11.41 26.71
C LYS A 172 -9.87 -12.59 25.78
N VAL A 173 -9.89 -12.36 24.47
CA VAL A 173 -10.23 -13.38 23.45
C VAL A 173 -9.01 -14.24 23.06
N LYS A 174 -7.80 -13.70 23.22
CA LYS A 174 -6.51 -14.27 22.79
C LYS A 174 -6.38 -14.45 21.27
N LEU A 175 -7.04 -13.57 20.50
CA LEU A 175 -7.08 -13.53 19.04
C LEU A 175 -7.04 -12.07 18.54
N CYS A 176 -6.61 -11.87 17.30
CA CYS A 176 -6.75 -10.61 16.56
C CYS A 176 -8.16 -10.47 15.97
N ALA A 177 -8.78 -9.30 16.12
CA ALA A 177 -10.08 -9.01 15.52
C ALA A 177 -9.96 -8.78 13.99
N GLU A 178 -11.07 -8.97 13.28
CA GLU A 178 -11.15 -8.91 11.80
C GLU A 178 -10.73 -7.54 11.25
N SER A 179 -11.29 -6.45 11.77
CA SER A 179 -10.96 -5.07 11.38
C SER A 179 -11.28 -4.08 12.51
N PRO A 180 -10.65 -2.89 12.57
CA PRO A 180 -10.85 -1.96 13.68
C PRO A 180 -12.17 -1.19 13.61
N LYS A 181 -12.79 -0.99 12.44
CA LYS A 181 -14.04 -0.21 12.28
C LYS A 181 -15.21 -1.05 11.81
N THR A 182 -15.03 -1.89 10.78
CA THR A 182 -16.15 -2.68 10.22
C THR A 182 -16.50 -3.90 11.07
N ALA A 183 -15.53 -4.52 11.75
CA ALA A 183 -15.74 -5.76 12.51
C ALA A 183 -14.87 -5.90 13.79
N PRO A 184 -14.79 -4.89 14.69
CA PRO A 184 -13.90 -4.87 15.87
C PRO A 184 -14.18 -5.92 16.95
N LYS A 185 -15.23 -6.72 16.75
CA LYS A 185 -15.67 -7.78 17.67
C LYS A 185 -15.84 -9.14 16.98
N THR A 186 -15.48 -9.26 15.71
CA THR A 186 -15.44 -10.54 15.00
C THR A 186 -14.00 -11.06 15.00
N TYR A 187 -13.84 -12.37 15.21
CA TYR A 187 -12.56 -13.04 15.24
C TYR A 187 -12.66 -14.29 14.35
N TRP A 188 -12.01 -14.28 13.19
CA TRP A 188 -11.95 -15.47 12.32
C TRP A 188 -10.78 -16.38 12.73
N LEU A 189 -11.06 -17.65 13.01
CA LEU A 189 -10.02 -18.58 13.44
C LEU A 189 -8.99 -18.87 12.34
N VAL A 190 -9.45 -19.04 11.10
CA VAL A 190 -8.58 -19.48 10.02
C VAL A 190 -8.05 -18.30 9.19
N SER A 191 -8.87 -17.63 8.39
CA SER A 191 -8.48 -16.51 7.53
C SER A 191 -7.63 -15.45 8.25
N ASP A 192 -8.16 -14.84 9.31
CA ASP A 192 -7.41 -13.87 10.12
C ASP A 192 -6.29 -14.53 10.94
N ASN A 193 -6.66 -15.42 11.88
CA ASN A 193 -5.76 -15.73 13.00
C ASN A 193 -4.73 -16.82 12.69
N LEU A 194 -4.99 -17.74 11.74
CA LEU A 194 -3.98 -18.70 11.28
C LEU A 194 -2.81 -17.96 10.62
N TRP A 195 -3.11 -16.92 9.84
CA TRP A 195 -2.06 -16.10 9.24
C TRP A 195 -1.48 -15.09 10.21
N ALA A 196 -2.26 -14.50 11.14
CA ALA A 196 -1.73 -13.58 12.13
C ALA A 196 -0.66 -14.22 13.03
N PHE A 197 -0.88 -15.45 13.53
CA PHE A 197 0.16 -16.12 14.32
C PHE A 197 1.42 -16.37 13.48
N LYS A 198 1.27 -16.72 12.20
CA LYS A 198 2.39 -17.02 11.31
C LYS A 198 3.18 -15.76 10.93
N ALA A 199 2.49 -14.67 10.61
CA ALA A 199 3.07 -13.36 10.36
C ALA A 199 3.90 -12.87 11.56
N LEU A 200 3.37 -13.06 12.78
CA LEU A 200 4.03 -12.63 14.01
C LEU A 200 5.18 -13.54 14.47
N GLU A 201 5.35 -14.75 13.91
CA GLU A 201 6.33 -15.76 14.38
C GLU A 201 7.77 -15.22 14.52
N LYS A 202 8.19 -14.35 13.59
CA LYS A 202 9.52 -13.71 13.55
C LYS A 202 9.58 -12.32 14.20
N HIS A 203 8.44 -11.73 14.57
CA HIS A 203 8.32 -10.32 14.95
C HIS A 203 7.80 -10.11 16.38
N ASP A 204 6.80 -10.88 16.80
CA ASP A 204 6.46 -11.09 18.21
C ASP A 204 6.18 -12.59 18.45
N SER A 205 7.24 -13.31 18.81
CA SER A 205 7.16 -14.75 19.09
C SER A 205 6.33 -15.09 20.33
N LYS A 206 6.07 -14.15 21.25
CA LYS A 206 5.24 -14.36 22.45
C LYS A 206 3.76 -14.26 22.07
N LEU A 207 3.39 -13.24 21.30
CA LEU A 207 2.03 -13.07 20.79
C LEU A 207 1.67 -14.20 19.82
N SER A 208 2.57 -14.51 18.87
CA SER A 208 2.42 -15.63 17.94
C SER A 208 2.12 -16.96 18.66
N LYS A 209 2.88 -17.33 19.69
CA LYS A 209 2.64 -18.54 20.50
C LYS A 209 1.30 -18.50 21.24
N THR A 210 0.86 -17.31 21.67
CA THR A 210 -0.42 -17.13 22.38
C THR A 210 -1.60 -17.37 21.45
N ILE A 211 -1.60 -16.74 20.26
CA ILE A 211 -2.62 -16.95 19.22
C ILE A 211 -2.62 -18.42 18.78
N LYS A 212 -1.45 -19.00 18.45
CA LYS A 212 -1.32 -20.42 18.08
C LYS A 212 -1.93 -21.37 19.12
N SER A 213 -1.64 -21.13 20.41
CA SER A 213 -2.20 -21.94 21.50
C SER A 213 -3.72 -21.82 21.56
N LYS A 214 -4.26 -20.62 21.35
CA LYS A 214 -5.71 -20.39 21.34
C LYS A 214 -6.40 -21.05 20.15
N LEU A 215 -5.79 -21.04 18.97
CA LEU A 215 -6.31 -21.74 17.79
C LEU A 215 -6.44 -23.24 18.03
N ILE A 216 -5.42 -23.88 18.61
CA ILE A 216 -5.44 -25.31 18.95
C ILE A 216 -6.51 -25.61 20.01
N GLU A 217 -6.63 -24.76 21.04
CA GLU A 217 -7.67 -24.86 22.08
C GLU A 217 -9.07 -24.83 21.48
N LEU A 218 -9.37 -23.82 20.65
CA LEU A 218 -10.69 -23.63 20.05
C LEU A 218 -11.01 -24.69 18.99
N ALA A 219 -10.03 -25.10 18.17
CA ALA A 219 -10.20 -26.19 17.21
C ALA A 219 -10.56 -27.51 17.90
N LYS A 220 -9.97 -27.79 19.07
CA LYS A 220 -10.36 -28.93 19.92
C LYS A 220 -11.75 -28.72 20.54
N ALA A 221 -12.03 -27.56 21.11
CA ALA A 221 -13.28 -27.28 21.83
C ALA A 221 -14.53 -27.36 20.93
N TYR A 222 -14.41 -26.90 19.67
CA TYR A 222 -15.49 -26.93 18.67
C TYR A 222 -15.44 -28.15 17.73
N ASN A 223 -14.56 -29.11 18.01
CA ASN A 223 -14.36 -30.31 17.19
C ASN A 223 -14.14 -30.02 15.69
N LEU A 224 -13.32 -29.01 15.40
CA LEU A 224 -12.97 -28.62 14.03
C LEU A 224 -11.99 -29.64 13.40
N PRO A 225 -11.95 -29.74 12.05
CA PRO A 225 -10.84 -30.36 11.33
C PRO A 225 -9.50 -29.75 11.75
N ARG A 226 -8.47 -30.59 11.89
CA ARG A 226 -7.15 -30.18 12.42
C ARG A 226 -6.00 -30.86 11.71
N ASP A 227 -4.86 -30.15 11.63
CA ASP A 227 -3.58 -30.68 11.16
C ASP A 227 -2.92 -31.61 12.20
N ALA A 228 -1.71 -32.08 11.92
CA ALA A 228 -0.94 -32.93 12.82
C ALA A 228 -0.44 -32.19 14.10
N GLN A 229 -0.48 -30.86 14.10
CA GLN A 229 -0.05 -29.96 15.16
C GLN A 229 -1.24 -29.45 16.00
N GLY A 230 -2.48 -29.78 15.61
CA GLY A 230 -3.73 -29.40 16.24
C GLY A 230 -4.33 -28.05 15.79
N LEU A 231 -3.75 -27.36 14.80
CA LEU A 231 -4.28 -26.12 14.23
C LEU A 231 -5.57 -26.38 13.42
N PRO A 232 -6.52 -25.43 13.36
CA PRO A 232 -7.75 -25.57 12.58
C PRO A 232 -7.48 -25.56 11.08
N ILE A 233 -8.12 -26.48 10.36
CA ILE A 233 -8.07 -26.63 8.90
C ILE A 233 -9.34 -26.04 8.26
N SER A 234 -9.17 -25.30 7.15
CA SER A 234 -10.27 -24.77 6.33
C SER A 234 -10.43 -25.46 4.98
N TYR A 235 -9.54 -26.38 4.61
CA TYR A 235 -9.34 -26.90 3.26
C TYR A 235 -8.94 -25.80 2.24
N LYS A 236 -8.27 -24.73 2.70
CA LYS A 236 -7.81 -23.57 1.91
C LYS A 236 -6.54 -22.89 2.48
N HIS A 237 -6.70 -22.11 3.56
CA HIS A 237 -5.70 -21.13 4.02
C HIS A 237 -4.43 -21.76 4.61
N GLU A 238 -4.53 -22.99 5.11
CA GLU A 238 -3.41 -23.74 5.67
C GLU A 238 -2.34 -24.09 4.62
N ALA A 239 -2.66 -24.00 3.32
CA ALA A 239 -1.69 -24.05 2.23
C ALA A 239 -0.58 -22.99 2.37
N VAL A 240 -0.85 -21.84 3.01
CA VAL A 240 0.13 -20.78 3.27
C VAL A 240 1.11 -21.13 4.41
N ILE A 241 0.81 -22.12 5.24
CA ILE A 241 1.67 -22.54 6.36
C ILE A 241 2.38 -23.88 6.16
N GLY A 242 2.14 -24.55 5.02
CA GLY A 242 2.84 -25.76 4.59
C GLY A 242 1.97 -27.01 4.41
N ASP A 243 0.65 -26.91 4.64
CA ASP A 243 -0.26 -28.06 4.54
C ASP A 243 -0.82 -28.26 3.12
N THR A 244 -1.12 -29.51 2.76
CA THR A 244 -1.80 -29.84 1.50
C THR A 244 -3.32 -29.65 1.63
N VAL A 245 -3.97 -29.07 0.61
CA VAL A 245 -5.42 -28.87 0.57
C VAL A 245 -6.07 -29.67 -0.58
N PRO A 246 -7.32 -30.14 -0.42
CA PRO A 246 -7.98 -30.94 -1.45
C PRO A 246 -8.30 -30.10 -2.70
N THR A 247 -8.13 -30.71 -3.86
CA THR A 247 -8.50 -30.15 -5.17
C THR A 247 -9.31 -31.19 -5.96
N PRO A 248 -10.47 -30.84 -6.56
CA PRO A 248 -11.11 -29.53 -6.58
C PRO A 248 -11.63 -29.11 -5.20
N PHE A 249 -11.88 -27.81 -5.02
CA PHE A 249 -12.42 -27.27 -3.78
C PHE A 249 -13.92 -27.52 -3.68
N ASN A 250 -14.41 -27.79 -2.47
CA ASN A 250 -15.84 -27.77 -2.17
C ASN A 250 -16.31 -26.33 -1.86
N VAL A 251 -17.62 -26.09 -1.96
CA VAL A 251 -18.23 -24.83 -1.52
C VAL A 251 -17.90 -24.56 -0.05
N THR A 252 -17.53 -23.31 0.25
CA THR A 252 -17.18 -22.86 1.60
C THR A 252 -18.43 -22.66 2.46
N VAL A 253 -18.43 -23.23 3.66
CA VAL A 253 -19.47 -23.05 4.69
C VAL A 253 -18.89 -22.19 5.82
N GLN A 254 -19.63 -21.15 6.22
CA GLN A 254 -19.28 -20.32 7.37
C GLN A 254 -19.96 -20.83 8.65
N TYR A 255 -19.21 -20.87 9.73
CA TYR A 255 -19.66 -21.33 11.04
C TYR A 255 -19.45 -20.23 12.09
N THR A 256 -20.51 -19.90 12.84
CA THR A 256 -20.40 -19.08 14.06
C THR A 256 -20.23 -20.02 15.24
N LEU A 257 -19.06 -19.99 15.88
CA LEU A 257 -18.68 -20.88 16.97
C LEU A 257 -19.06 -20.27 18.34
N TYR A 258 -19.01 -18.95 18.44
CA TYR A 258 -19.40 -18.19 19.61
C TYR A 258 -20.06 -16.88 19.16
N SER A 259 -21.11 -16.44 19.86
CA SER A 259 -21.77 -15.16 19.62
C SER A 259 -22.39 -14.64 20.92
N ASN A 260 -21.79 -13.59 21.48
CA ASN A 260 -22.29 -12.85 22.65
C ASN A 260 -21.67 -11.44 22.68
N ASP A 261 -20.89 -11.06 23.70
CA ASP A 261 -20.09 -9.82 23.78
C ASP A 261 -19.20 -9.57 22.54
N TYR A 262 -18.82 -10.66 21.87
CA TYR A 262 -18.01 -10.77 20.66
C TYR A 262 -18.40 -12.05 19.89
N THR A 263 -17.91 -12.19 18.66
CA THR A 263 -18.24 -13.30 17.75
C THR A 263 -16.98 -14.02 17.31
N ILE A 264 -16.91 -15.34 17.51
CA ILE A 264 -15.88 -16.20 16.90
C ILE A 264 -16.50 -16.89 15.69
N LYS A 265 -15.83 -16.78 14.54
CA LYS A 265 -16.23 -17.44 13.30
C LYS A 265 -15.10 -18.30 12.74
N THR A 266 -15.46 -19.23 11.87
CA THR A 266 -14.53 -19.91 10.99
C THR A 266 -15.23 -20.21 9.66
N GLU A 267 -14.46 -20.49 8.63
CA GLU A 267 -14.98 -21.00 7.38
C GLU A 267 -14.20 -22.23 6.92
N ILE A 268 -14.91 -23.15 6.26
CA ILE A 268 -14.37 -24.46 5.87
C ILE A 268 -14.94 -24.82 4.49
N ALA A 269 -14.09 -25.19 3.54
CA ALA A 269 -14.47 -25.75 2.24
C ALA A 269 -14.85 -27.24 2.39
N ASN A 270 -15.90 -27.49 3.19
CA ASN A 270 -16.46 -28.81 3.47
C ASN A 270 -17.94 -28.96 3.03
N GLY A 271 -18.44 -28.06 2.18
CA GLY A 271 -19.77 -28.19 1.59
C GLY A 271 -19.91 -29.49 0.79
N THR A 272 -21.16 -29.97 0.64
CA THR A 272 -21.46 -31.22 -0.08
C THR A 272 -21.31 -31.13 -1.60
N THR A 273 -21.02 -29.94 -2.13
CA THR A 273 -20.99 -29.63 -3.55
C THR A 273 -19.59 -29.12 -3.92
N ILE A 274 -19.05 -29.63 -5.03
CA ILE A 274 -17.80 -29.16 -5.62
C ILE A 274 -18.03 -27.77 -6.25
N MET A 275 -17.07 -26.87 -6.08
CA MET A 275 -17.04 -25.58 -6.78
C MET A 275 -16.41 -25.81 -8.16
N GLU A 276 -17.22 -26.12 -9.17
CA GLU A 276 -16.76 -26.47 -10.53
C GLU A 276 -15.89 -25.38 -11.18
N ASP A 277 -16.13 -24.11 -10.82
CA ASP A 277 -15.49 -22.92 -11.35
C ASP A 277 -14.33 -22.39 -10.49
N TRP A 278 -13.80 -23.19 -9.54
CA TRP A 278 -12.73 -22.77 -8.64
C TRP A 278 -11.47 -22.22 -9.35
N GLN A 279 -11.21 -22.67 -10.59
CA GLN A 279 -10.08 -22.21 -11.40
C GLN A 279 -10.26 -20.79 -11.97
N GLU A 280 -11.44 -20.18 -11.85
CA GLU A 280 -11.68 -18.78 -12.20
C GLU A 280 -11.36 -17.80 -11.03
N TYR A 281 -10.95 -18.33 -9.87
CA TYR A 281 -10.59 -17.57 -8.67
C TYR A 281 -9.09 -17.70 -8.40
N ALA A 282 -8.39 -16.57 -8.31
CA ALA A 282 -6.93 -16.56 -8.19
C ALA A 282 -6.44 -17.10 -6.85
N ASP A 283 -7.15 -16.80 -5.75
CA ASP A 283 -6.80 -17.29 -4.42
C ASP A 283 -6.88 -18.82 -4.33
N LEU A 284 -7.91 -19.43 -4.92
CA LEU A 284 -8.04 -20.89 -4.99
C LEU A 284 -6.96 -21.54 -5.88
N LEU A 285 -6.62 -20.92 -7.01
CA LEU A 285 -5.46 -21.34 -7.82
C LEU A 285 -4.15 -21.28 -7.04
N LEU A 286 -3.94 -20.26 -6.22
CA LEU A 286 -2.72 -20.08 -5.42
C LEU A 286 -2.64 -21.07 -4.25
N TYR A 287 -3.75 -21.33 -3.54
CA TYR A 287 -3.80 -22.40 -2.54
C TYR A 287 -3.54 -23.78 -3.15
N ALA A 288 -4.10 -24.06 -4.33
CA ALA A 288 -3.83 -25.29 -5.05
C ALA A 288 -2.37 -25.38 -5.52
N ALA A 289 -1.77 -24.29 -5.99
CA ALA A 289 -0.37 -24.23 -6.38
C ALA A 289 0.57 -24.54 -5.20
N LEU A 290 0.34 -23.89 -4.05
CA LEU A 290 1.06 -24.16 -2.80
C LEU A 290 0.92 -25.64 -2.40
N SER A 291 -0.29 -26.20 -2.35
CA SER A 291 -0.51 -27.61 -2.04
C SER A 291 0.26 -28.55 -2.97
N LYS A 292 0.26 -28.27 -4.28
CA LYS A 292 0.98 -29.12 -5.23
C LYS A 292 2.49 -29.06 -5.05
N HIS A 293 3.04 -27.92 -4.63
CA HIS A 293 4.44 -27.83 -4.24
C HIS A 293 4.74 -28.63 -2.96
N TRP A 294 3.86 -28.56 -1.95
CA TRP A 294 3.98 -29.38 -0.73
C TRP A 294 3.80 -30.90 -0.99
N GLU A 295 3.06 -31.28 -2.03
CA GLU A 295 2.99 -32.65 -2.57
C GLU A 295 4.24 -33.08 -3.37
N GLY A 296 5.22 -32.19 -3.61
CA GLY A 296 6.39 -32.43 -4.45
C GLY A 296 6.12 -32.41 -5.96
N LYS A 297 5.02 -31.77 -6.39
CA LYS A 297 4.53 -31.72 -7.78
C LYS A 297 4.75 -30.33 -8.38
N ASP A 298 5.99 -29.88 -8.41
CA ASP A 298 6.36 -28.51 -8.81
C ASP A 298 5.86 -28.10 -10.20
N ASN A 299 5.78 -29.04 -11.15
CA ASN A 299 5.22 -28.78 -12.49
C ASN A 299 3.72 -28.46 -12.45
N GLU A 300 2.94 -29.14 -11.60
CA GLU A 300 1.51 -28.84 -11.40
C GLU A 300 1.35 -27.52 -10.63
N ALA A 301 2.19 -27.27 -9.62
CA ALA A 301 2.23 -26.02 -8.87
C ALA A 301 2.50 -24.81 -9.77
N ALA A 302 3.53 -24.89 -10.62
CA ALA A 302 3.88 -23.85 -11.59
C ALA A 302 2.76 -23.62 -12.61
N ALA A 303 2.09 -24.67 -13.08
CA ALA A 303 0.97 -24.53 -14.01
C ALA A 303 -0.24 -23.80 -13.38
N LEU A 304 -0.57 -24.10 -12.12
CA LEU A 304 -1.63 -23.43 -11.36
C LEU A 304 -1.26 -21.97 -11.02
N PHE A 305 -0.01 -21.74 -10.61
CA PHE A 305 0.52 -20.41 -10.35
C PHE A 305 0.50 -19.53 -11.61
N ASN A 306 0.88 -20.06 -12.78
CA ASN A 306 0.87 -19.32 -14.03
C ASN A 306 -0.55 -18.90 -14.42
N LYS A 307 -1.57 -19.76 -14.23
CA LYS A 307 -2.98 -19.36 -14.41
C LYS A 307 -3.39 -18.19 -13.51
N ALA A 308 -2.97 -18.19 -12.25
CA ALA A 308 -3.24 -17.08 -11.33
C ALA A 308 -2.46 -15.81 -11.70
N LYS A 309 -1.22 -15.96 -12.17
CA LYS A 309 -0.37 -14.88 -12.67
C LYS A 309 -0.98 -14.20 -13.91
N GLU A 310 -1.56 -14.98 -14.81
CA GLU A 310 -2.26 -14.50 -16.02
C GLU A 310 -3.52 -13.66 -15.70
N MET A 311 -4.04 -13.70 -14.46
CA MET A 311 -5.12 -12.83 -14.00
C MET A 311 -4.63 -11.42 -13.60
N TRP A 312 -3.32 -11.16 -13.58
CA TRP A 312 -2.78 -9.81 -13.39
C TRP A 312 -2.95 -8.96 -14.65
N ASP A 313 -3.73 -7.88 -14.56
CA ASP A 313 -4.05 -7.01 -15.70
C ASP A 313 -3.25 -5.70 -15.76
N GLY A 314 -2.18 -5.60 -14.97
CA GLY A 314 -1.40 -4.36 -14.79
C GLY A 314 -1.87 -3.49 -13.62
N THR A 315 -3.10 -3.68 -13.13
CA THR A 315 -3.65 -2.96 -11.98
C THR A 315 -3.85 -3.88 -10.78
N GLY A 316 -4.38 -5.08 -11.02
CA GLY A 316 -4.67 -6.05 -9.98
C GLY A 316 -5.01 -7.42 -10.51
N ILE A 317 -5.55 -8.25 -9.62
CA ILE A 317 -5.97 -9.62 -9.92
C ILE A 317 -7.42 -9.60 -10.42
N ASN A 318 -7.58 -9.62 -11.74
CA ASN A 318 -8.84 -9.50 -12.47
C ASN A 318 -9.50 -10.88 -12.67
N ASP A 319 -9.78 -11.54 -11.54
CA ASP A 319 -10.43 -12.84 -11.47
C ASP A 319 -11.97 -12.74 -11.42
N LYS A 320 -12.67 -13.86 -11.26
CA LYS A 320 -14.15 -13.89 -11.28
C LYS A 320 -14.80 -13.00 -10.22
N ALA A 321 -14.21 -12.93 -9.02
CA ALA A 321 -14.72 -12.08 -7.95
C ALA A 321 -14.56 -10.60 -8.31
N THR A 322 -13.35 -10.18 -8.71
CA THR A 322 -13.08 -8.80 -9.14
C THR A 322 -14.01 -8.35 -10.29
N LYS A 323 -14.31 -9.24 -11.24
CA LYS A 323 -15.24 -8.96 -12.35
C LYS A 323 -16.70 -8.78 -11.91
N ALA A 324 -17.11 -9.42 -10.81
CA ALA A 324 -18.44 -9.26 -10.23
C ALA A 324 -18.54 -8.03 -9.33
N ASP A 325 -17.50 -7.78 -8.51
CA ASP A 325 -17.49 -6.76 -7.47
C ASP A 325 -17.09 -5.36 -7.98
N GLY A 326 -16.28 -5.29 -9.05
CA GLY A 326 -15.80 -4.04 -9.65
C GLY A 326 -14.60 -3.40 -8.93
N TYR A 327 -13.94 -4.13 -8.03
CA TYR A 327 -12.74 -3.71 -7.30
C TYR A 327 -11.82 -4.91 -7.02
N TYR A 328 -10.54 -4.65 -6.79
CA TYR A 328 -9.53 -5.66 -6.50
C TYR A 328 -9.44 -5.94 -5.01
N ALA A 329 -9.26 -7.21 -4.63
CA ALA A 329 -8.96 -7.61 -3.25
C ALA A 329 -7.44 -7.62 -2.99
N THR A 330 -6.99 -6.84 -2.01
CA THR A 330 -5.55 -6.61 -1.73
C THR A 330 -4.83 -7.88 -1.26
N TYR A 331 -5.50 -8.74 -0.49
CA TYR A 331 -4.88 -9.96 0.04
C TYR A 331 -4.36 -10.89 -1.07
N LYS A 332 -5.01 -10.89 -2.25
CA LYS A 332 -4.61 -11.68 -3.43
C LYS A 332 -3.23 -11.25 -3.96
N LEU A 333 -2.83 -9.99 -3.79
CA LEU A 333 -1.49 -9.52 -4.12
C LEU A 333 -0.43 -10.15 -3.20
N GLY A 334 -0.72 -10.18 -1.89
CA GLY A 334 0.14 -10.84 -0.91
C GLY A 334 0.26 -12.34 -1.17
N LEU A 335 -0.86 -13.00 -1.44
CA LEU A 335 -0.89 -14.43 -1.73
C LEU A 335 -0.13 -14.79 -3.04
N LEU A 336 -0.26 -13.96 -4.09
CA LEU A 336 0.49 -14.15 -5.33
C LEU A 336 2.00 -13.98 -5.11
N LEU A 337 2.42 -12.92 -4.40
CA LEU A 337 3.83 -12.67 -4.07
C LEU A 337 4.44 -13.73 -3.14
N TYR A 338 3.66 -14.21 -2.17
CA TYR A 338 4.08 -15.30 -1.30
C TYR A 338 4.30 -16.59 -2.11
N THR A 339 3.32 -16.96 -2.93
CA THR A 339 3.40 -18.17 -3.76
C THR A 339 4.53 -18.10 -4.78
N SER A 340 4.77 -16.92 -5.39
CA SER A 340 5.87 -16.74 -6.35
C SER A 340 7.23 -17.00 -5.71
N LYS A 341 7.44 -16.51 -4.47
CA LYS A 341 8.65 -16.76 -3.69
C LYS A 341 8.80 -18.22 -3.28
N VAL A 342 7.73 -18.85 -2.78
CA VAL A 342 7.73 -20.29 -2.42
C VAL A 342 8.15 -21.16 -3.60
N LEU A 343 7.60 -20.91 -4.79
CA LEU A 343 7.90 -21.66 -6.01
C LEU A 343 9.23 -21.24 -6.69
N GLY A 344 9.91 -20.20 -6.19
CA GLY A 344 11.09 -19.62 -6.84
C GLY A 344 10.81 -18.96 -8.21
N ILE A 345 9.55 -18.69 -8.54
CA ILE A 345 9.12 -18.12 -9.82
C ILE A 345 9.12 -16.58 -9.72
N LYS A 346 9.90 -15.92 -10.58
CA LYS A 346 9.96 -14.46 -10.63
C LYS A 346 8.71 -13.86 -11.26
N LEU A 347 8.21 -12.78 -10.66
CA LEU A 347 7.20 -11.92 -11.25
C LEU A 347 7.90 -10.77 -11.98
N ASP A 348 7.71 -10.66 -13.29
CA ASP A 348 8.18 -9.55 -14.12
C ASP A 348 7.56 -8.20 -13.68
N PHE A 349 6.37 -8.25 -13.09
CA PHE A 349 5.66 -7.12 -12.48
C PHE A 349 5.78 -7.05 -10.94
N GLU A 350 6.69 -7.79 -10.29
CA GLU A 350 6.83 -7.85 -8.81
C GLU A 350 6.84 -6.47 -8.15
N THR A 351 7.61 -5.54 -8.74
CA THR A 351 7.66 -4.12 -8.42
C THR A 351 6.30 -3.44 -8.36
N GLN A 352 5.49 -3.62 -9.41
CA GLN A 352 4.20 -2.94 -9.55
C GLN A 352 3.24 -3.49 -8.51
N LEU A 353 3.20 -4.82 -8.34
CA LEU A 353 2.43 -5.51 -7.30
C LEU A 353 2.80 -5.04 -5.90
N ILE A 354 4.09 -5.07 -5.53
CA ILE A 354 4.59 -4.64 -4.21
C ILE A 354 4.22 -3.18 -3.93
N ALA A 355 4.30 -2.33 -4.93
CA ALA A 355 3.98 -0.93 -4.74
C ALA A 355 2.48 -0.60 -4.87
N THR A 356 1.65 -1.51 -5.39
CA THR A 356 0.19 -1.44 -5.22
C THR A 356 -0.18 -1.83 -3.79
N ILE A 357 0.45 -2.86 -3.22
CA ILE A 357 0.33 -3.19 -1.78
C ILE A 357 0.66 -1.97 -0.91
N TRP A 358 1.78 -1.27 -1.14
CA TRP A 358 2.14 -0.09 -0.33
C TRP A 358 1.18 1.08 -0.47
N ASN A 359 0.55 1.25 -1.65
CA ASN A 359 -0.51 2.25 -1.84
C ASN A 359 -1.78 1.93 -1.04
N THR A 360 -1.99 0.67 -0.64
CA THR A 360 -3.11 0.23 0.21
C THR A 360 -2.80 0.17 1.71
N GLN A 361 -1.58 0.53 2.15
CA GLN A 361 -1.28 0.62 3.59
C GLN A 361 -1.84 1.93 4.18
N ASP A 362 -2.69 1.80 5.19
CA ASP A 362 -3.21 2.94 5.94
C ASP A 362 -2.09 3.62 6.74
N LYS A 363 -1.90 4.92 6.50
CA LYS A 363 -0.79 5.71 7.07
C LYS A 363 -0.93 5.99 8.58
N THR A 364 -2.10 5.73 9.17
CA THR A 364 -2.37 6.01 10.60
C THR A 364 -2.20 4.78 11.46
N SER A 365 -2.74 3.64 11.00
CA SER A 365 -2.79 2.38 11.74
C SER A 365 -1.69 1.39 11.35
N GLY A 366 -1.08 1.55 10.16
CA GLY A 366 -0.10 0.62 9.60
C GLY A 366 -0.71 -0.63 8.96
N GLY A 367 -2.01 -0.86 9.10
CA GLY A 367 -2.70 -2.01 8.51
C GLY A 367 -2.88 -1.89 7.00
N ILE A 368 -3.12 -3.02 6.34
CA ILE A 368 -3.38 -3.08 4.90
C ILE A 368 -4.89 -3.08 4.64
N ILE A 369 -5.35 -2.16 3.79
CA ILE A 369 -6.76 -1.99 3.41
C ILE A 369 -7.20 -3.14 2.50
N THR A 370 -8.38 -3.71 2.77
CA THR A 370 -8.91 -4.93 2.14
C THR A 370 -8.99 -4.91 0.61
N SER A 371 -9.30 -3.76 0.01
CA SER A 371 -9.55 -3.65 -1.43
C SER A 371 -9.05 -2.32 -2.02
N TYR A 372 -9.06 -2.22 -3.35
CA TYR A 372 -8.78 -0.97 -4.08
C TYR A 372 -9.46 -0.93 -5.45
N LYS A 373 -9.69 0.28 -5.96
CA LYS A 373 -10.33 0.54 -7.27
C LYS A 373 -9.34 0.45 -8.44
N THR A 374 -9.85 0.52 -9.67
CA THR A 374 -9.05 0.56 -10.91
C THR A 374 -8.13 1.77 -11.06
N ASP A 375 -8.38 2.86 -10.34
CA ASP A 375 -7.49 4.03 -10.25
C ASP A 375 -6.42 3.88 -9.13
N GLY A 376 -6.40 2.75 -8.43
CA GLY A 376 -5.51 2.50 -7.29
C GLY A 376 -6.00 3.07 -5.95
N THR A 377 -7.17 3.73 -5.91
CA THR A 377 -7.73 4.28 -4.66
C THR A 377 -8.09 3.15 -3.68
N PRO A 378 -7.54 3.13 -2.45
CA PRO A 378 -7.91 2.15 -1.44
C PRO A 378 -9.40 2.19 -1.06
N LEU A 379 -9.97 1.03 -0.76
CA LEU A 379 -11.40 0.83 -0.51
C LEU A 379 -11.61 -0.21 0.60
N GLY A 380 -12.43 0.14 1.58
CA GLY A 380 -12.73 -0.72 2.74
C GLY A 380 -11.98 -0.26 4.00
N ASP A 381 -11.73 -1.20 4.91
CA ASP A 381 -10.99 -0.97 6.15
C ASP A 381 -9.71 -1.81 6.16
N THR A 382 -8.82 -1.52 7.11
CA THR A 382 -7.65 -2.37 7.37
C THR A 382 -8.05 -3.69 8.01
N ASN A 383 -7.48 -4.81 7.59
CA ASN A 383 -7.90 -6.14 8.06
C ASN A 383 -6.73 -7.04 8.46
N THR A 384 -6.98 -7.94 9.43
CA THR A 384 -5.99 -8.86 10.00
C THR A 384 -5.49 -9.89 8.98
N GLU A 385 -6.36 -10.64 8.30
CA GLU A 385 -5.99 -11.56 7.21
C GLU A 385 -5.11 -10.88 6.16
N THR A 386 -5.61 -9.78 5.59
CA THR A 386 -4.94 -9.00 4.53
C THR A 386 -3.58 -8.49 5.00
N THR A 387 -3.47 -7.95 6.21
CA THR A 387 -2.18 -7.47 6.74
C THR A 387 -1.21 -8.64 6.99
N SER A 388 -1.73 -9.78 7.46
CA SER A 388 -0.93 -10.96 7.80
C SER A 388 -0.30 -11.60 6.57
N ILE A 389 -1.06 -11.84 5.49
CA ILE A 389 -0.50 -12.43 4.26
C ILE A 389 0.56 -11.54 3.63
N ILE A 390 0.43 -10.22 3.75
CA ILE A 390 1.40 -9.24 3.23
C ILE A 390 2.72 -9.29 4.02
N ILE A 391 2.65 -9.39 5.36
CA ILE A 391 3.85 -9.61 6.19
C ILE A 391 4.52 -10.95 5.85
N ILE A 392 3.74 -12.03 5.71
CA ILE A 392 4.25 -13.36 5.33
C ILE A 392 4.94 -13.27 3.96
N ALA A 393 4.30 -12.68 2.95
CA ALA A 393 4.84 -12.54 1.60
C ALA A 393 6.14 -11.73 1.56
N LEU A 394 6.20 -10.59 2.25
CA LEU A 394 7.37 -9.71 2.23
C LEU A 394 8.53 -10.25 3.06
N THR A 395 8.26 -11.05 4.11
CA THR A 395 9.30 -11.66 4.98
C THR A 395 9.68 -13.10 4.60
N GLN A 396 9.01 -13.67 3.58
CA GLN A 396 9.45 -14.86 2.88
C GLN A 396 10.75 -14.55 2.12
N LYS A 397 11.74 -15.45 2.27
CA LYS A 397 13.02 -15.42 1.56
C LYS A 397 12.98 -16.30 0.32
#